data_AF-A0A7Y3FDA3-F1
#
_entry.id   AF-A0A7Y3FDA3-F1
#
_cell.length_a   1.000
_cell.length_b   1.000
_cell.length_c   1.000
_cell.angle_alpha   90.00
_cell.angle_beta   90.00
_cell.angle_gamma   90.00
#
_symmetry.space_group_name_H-M   'P 1'
#
loop_
_entity.id
_entity.type
_entity.pdbx_description
1 polymer ?
#
loop_
_entity_poly.entity_id
_entity_poly.type
_entity_poly.pdbx_seq_one_letter_code
_entity_poly.pdbx_strand_id
1 'polypeptide(L)'
;MTTENQHLKTIEQRILWLSHWMIHNANHLRLAVDGIKVGGHQASSASMVSIMTALYFSALRTEDRVAVKPHASPVFHAIQYLMGNQT
;
A
#
# COMPACT_ATOMS: atom_id res chain seq x y z
N MET A 1 -6.25 -23.72 4.45
CA MET A 1 -5.28 -22.67 4.08
C MET A 1 -3.97 -22.96 4.79
N THR A 2 -2.83 -22.83 4.11
CA THR A 2 -1.51 -22.98 4.75
C THR A 2 -1.23 -21.81 5.69
N THR A 3 -0.37 -21.99 6.68
CA THR A 3 0.06 -20.91 7.60
C THR A 3 0.65 -19.72 6.85
N GLU A 4 1.41 -19.99 5.78
CA GLU A 4 1.94 -18.96 4.87
C GLU A 4 0.82 -18.10 4.27
N ASN A 5 -0.25 -18.74 3.78
CA ASN A 5 -1.37 -18.02 3.20
C ASN A 5 -2.09 -17.13 4.23
N GLN A 6 -2.18 -17.58 5.49
CA GLN A 6 -2.73 -16.79 6.59
C GLN A 6 -1.88 -15.56 6.91
N HIS A 7 -0.55 -15.70 6.90
CA HIS A 7 0.36 -14.57 7.09
C HIS A 7 0.25 -13.56 5.95
N LEU A 8 0.23 -14.02 4.70
CA LEU A 8 0.03 -13.15 3.54
C LEU A 8 -1.31 -12.41 3.61
N LYS A 9 -2.39 -13.07 4.05
CA LYS A 9 -3.68 -12.40 4.25
C LYS A 9 -3.65 -11.35 5.36
N THR A 10 -2.91 -11.60 6.43
CA THR A 10 -2.71 -10.61 7.50
C THR A 10 -1.96 -9.38 6.98
N ILE A 11 -0.90 -9.60 6.19
CA ILE A 11 -0.12 -8.53 5.56
C ILE A 11 -0.98 -7.74 4.56
N GLU A 12 -1.74 -8.42 3.70
CA GLU A 12 -2.65 -7.82 2.72
C GLU A 12 -3.64 -6.86 3.41
N GLN A 13 -4.27 -7.28 4.51
CA GLN A 13 -5.21 -6.44 5.26
C GLN A 13 -4.53 -5.20 5.87
N ARG A 14 -3.31 -5.34 6.38
CA ARG A 14 -2.55 -4.21 6.93
C ARG A 14 -2.15 -3.21 5.83
N ILE A 15 -1.68 -3.70 4.68
CA ILE A 15 -1.35 -2.83 3.53
C ILE A 15 -2.60 -2.12 3.04
N LEU A 16 -3.73 -2.82 2.92
CA LEU A 16 -5.00 -2.23 2.51
C LEU A 16 -5.39 -1.08 3.44
N TRP A 17 -5.37 -1.34 4.75
CA TRP A 17 -5.69 -0.35 5.77
C TRP A 17 -4.76 0.87 5.69
N LEU A 18 -3.44 0.66 5.69
CA LEU A 18 -2.45 1.73 5.63
C LEU A 18 -2.58 2.57 4.37
N SER A 19 -2.83 1.94 3.21
CA SER A 19 -3.01 2.66 1.94
C SER A 19 -4.24 3.58 1.96
N HIS A 20 -5.34 3.15 2.58
CA HIS A 20 -6.55 3.98 2.72
C HIS A 20 -6.37 5.05 3.78
N TRP A 21 -5.72 4.70 4.90
CA TRP A 21 -5.41 5.63 5.98
C TRP A 21 -4.54 6.78 5.49
N MET A 22 -3.55 6.52 4.65
CA MET A 22 -2.68 7.53 4.06
C MET A 22 -3.50 8.58 3.27
N ILE A 23 -4.40 8.13 2.41
CA ILE A 23 -5.28 9.02 1.64
C ILE A 23 -6.27 9.74 2.57
N HIS A 24 -6.84 9.03 3.55
CA HIS A 24 -7.78 9.63 4.50
C HIS A 24 -7.11 10.75 5.30
N ASN A 25 -5.95 10.47 5.89
CA ASN A 25 -5.17 11.41 6.68
C ASN A 25 -4.83 12.66 5.86
N ALA A 26 -4.31 12.49 4.64
CA ALA A 26 -3.92 13.59 3.77
C ALA A 26 -5.08 14.55 3.41
N ASN A 27 -6.30 14.02 3.31
CA ASN A 27 -7.47 14.75 2.81
C ASN A 27 -8.45 15.21 3.90
N HIS A 28 -8.39 14.64 5.11
CA HIS A 28 -9.38 14.91 6.16
C HIS A 28 -8.78 15.26 7.53
N LEU A 29 -7.54 14.85 7.82
CA LEU A 29 -6.93 15.05 9.15
C LEU A 29 -5.76 16.04 9.13
N ARG A 30 -4.98 16.04 8.04
CA ARG A 30 -3.91 17.01 7.83
C ARG A 30 -4.48 18.43 7.83
N LEU A 31 -3.84 19.35 8.54
CA LEU A 31 -4.12 20.79 8.44
C LEU A 31 -3.89 21.26 7.00
N ALA A 32 -4.95 21.70 6.34
CA ALA A 32 -4.90 22.27 4.99
C ALA A 32 -4.77 23.79 5.08
N VAL A 33 -3.61 24.32 4.67
CA VAL A 33 -3.31 25.76 4.69
C VAL A 33 -4.14 26.54 3.65
N ASP A 34 -4.48 25.88 2.54
CA ASP A 34 -5.20 26.40 1.39
C ASP A 34 -6.62 25.83 1.24
N GLY A 35 -7.02 24.90 2.12
CA GLY A 35 -8.28 24.16 2.03
C GLY A 35 -8.36 23.13 0.90
N ILE A 36 -7.25 22.83 0.22
CA ILE A 36 -7.24 21.93 -0.94
C ILE A 36 -6.96 20.49 -0.53
N LYS A 37 -7.75 19.57 -1.11
CA LYS A 37 -7.54 18.12 -0.98
C LYS A 37 -6.29 17.69 -1.75
N VAL A 38 -5.45 16.88 -1.12
CA VAL A 38 -4.25 16.30 -1.75
C VAL A 38 -4.62 15.29 -2.84
N GLY A 39 -5.76 14.60 -2.69
CA GLY A 39 -6.23 13.56 -3.61
C GLY A 39 -5.70 12.15 -3.26
N GLY A 40 -5.76 11.24 -4.23
CA GLY A 40 -5.34 9.84 -4.09
C GLY A 40 -6.36 8.84 -4.65
N HIS A 41 -5.87 7.70 -5.17
CA HIS A 41 -6.72 6.68 -5.82
C HIS A 41 -6.93 5.46 -4.91
N GLN A 42 -7.98 5.50 -4.08
CA GLN A 42 -8.34 4.37 -3.19
C GLN A 42 -8.72 3.11 -3.97
N ALA A 43 -9.61 3.23 -4.96
CA ALA A 43 -10.09 2.09 -5.72
C ALA A 43 -8.96 1.39 -6.50
N SER A 44 -8.08 2.15 -7.16
CA SER A 44 -6.92 1.58 -7.86
C SER A 44 -5.89 0.97 -6.90
N SER A 45 -5.83 1.44 -5.65
CA SER A 45 -4.99 0.86 -4.61
C SER A 45 -5.58 -0.46 -4.13
N ALA A 46 -6.87 -0.47 -3.78
CA ALA A 46 -7.59 -1.67 -3.37
C ALA A 46 -7.51 -2.79 -4.42
N SER A 47 -7.62 -2.47 -5.72
CA SER A 47 -7.54 -3.47 -6.78
C SER A 47 -6.17 -4.12 -6.93
N MET A 48 -5.11 -3.50 -6.42
CA MET A 48 -3.73 -4.00 -6.54
C MET A 48 -3.20 -4.68 -5.27
N VAL A 49 -3.92 -4.61 -4.14
CA VAL A 49 -3.36 -5.02 -2.84
C VAL A 49 -2.95 -6.49 -2.80
N SER A 50 -3.78 -7.39 -3.34
CA SER A 50 -3.51 -8.84 -3.30
C SER A 50 -2.31 -9.22 -4.17
N ILE A 51 -2.24 -8.71 -5.39
CA ILE A 51 -1.11 -9.03 -6.30
C ILE A 51 0.20 -8.42 -5.80
N MET A 52 0.16 -7.21 -5.23
CA MET A 52 1.35 -6.59 -4.67
C MET A 52 1.80 -7.29 -3.38
N THR A 53 0.88 -7.78 -2.54
CA THR A 53 1.24 -8.56 -1.36
C THR A 53 1.94 -9.86 -1.75
N ALA A 54 1.36 -10.61 -2.71
CA ALA A 54 1.96 -11.84 -3.20
C ALA A 54 3.32 -11.60 -3.87
N LEU A 55 3.45 -10.52 -4.65
CA LEU A 55 4.73 -10.15 -5.26
C LEU A 55 5.78 -9.86 -4.18
N TYR A 56 5.58 -8.84 -3.35
CA TYR A 56 6.62 -8.34 -2.46
C TYR A 56 6.96 -9.26 -1.27
N PHE A 57 6.03 -10.11 -0.82
CA PHE A 57 6.22 -10.94 0.39
C PHE A 57 6.33 -12.44 0.10
N SER A 58 6.34 -12.85 -1.17
CA SER A 58 6.48 -14.26 -1.55
C SER A 58 7.29 -14.46 -2.83
N ALA A 59 6.97 -13.75 -3.92
CA ALA A 59 7.55 -14.06 -5.23
C ALA A 59 8.78 -13.24 -5.64
N LEU A 60 8.90 -11.99 -5.16
CA LEU A 60 9.89 -11.02 -5.62
C LEU A 60 11.31 -11.39 -5.18
N ARG A 61 12.26 -11.32 -6.10
CA ARG A 61 13.69 -11.58 -5.86
C ARG A 61 14.51 -10.29 -5.88
N THR A 62 15.74 -10.35 -5.40
CA THR A 62 16.61 -9.18 -5.24
C THR A 62 16.99 -8.54 -6.59
N GLU A 63 17.12 -9.33 -7.64
CA GLU A 63 17.45 -8.90 -8.99
C GLU A 63 16.24 -8.34 -9.77
N ASP A 64 15.02 -8.57 -9.30
CA ASP A 64 13.80 -8.15 -10.00
C ASP A 64 13.62 -6.63 -9.93
N ARG A 65 13.17 -6.05 -11.04
CA ARG A 65 12.84 -4.62 -11.12
C ARG A 65 11.34 -4.46 -11.30
N VAL A 66 10.70 -3.74 -10.37
CA VAL A 66 9.25 -3.56 -10.36
C VAL A 66 8.89 -2.13 -10.72
N ALA A 67 8.10 -1.97 -11.78
CA ALA A 67 7.42 -0.72 -12.09
C ALA A 67 5.98 -0.80 -11.60
N VAL A 68 5.66 -0.12 -10.50
CA VAL A 68 4.30 -0.09 -9.96
C VAL A 68 3.46 0.92 -10.74
N LYS A 69 2.20 0.55 -11.03
CA LYS A 69 1.21 1.49 -11.59
C LYS A 69 1.16 2.76 -10.72
N PRO A 70 1.35 3.98 -11.27
CA PRO A 70 1.49 5.20 -10.47
C PRO A 70 0.33 5.46 -9.50
N HIS A 71 -0.91 5.19 -9.92
CA HIS A 71 -2.10 5.39 -9.09
C HIS A 71 -2.25 4.37 -7.93
N ALA A 72 -1.45 3.29 -7.91
CA ALA A 72 -1.37 2.36 -6.80
C ALA A 72 -0.23 2.72 -5.82
N SER A 73 0.36 3.92 -5.94
CA SER A 73 1.42 4.38 -5.05
C SER A 73 1.07 4.27 -3.55
N PRO A 74 -0.17 4.49 -3.08
CA PRO A 74 -0.48 4.33 -1.65
C PRO A 74 -0.27 2.90 -1.13
N VAL A 75 -0.52 1.87 -1.96
CA VAL A 75 -0.20 0.47 -1.63
C VAL A 75 1.30 0.25 -1.56
N PHE A 76 2.03 0.77 -2.56
CA PHE A 76 3.48 0.66 -2.59
C PHE A 76 4.12 1.31 -1.36
N HIS A 77 3.71 2.52 -1.02
CA HIS A 77 4.20 3.22 0.17
C HIS A 77 3.82 2.50 1.47
N ALA A 78 2.61 1.93 1.57
CA ALA A 78 2.24 1.09 2.71
C ALA A 78 3.14 -0.16 2.86
N ILE A 79 3.54 -0.78 1.75
CA ILE A 79 4.51 -1.89 1.74
C ILE A 79 5.87 -1.41 2.24
N GLN A 80 6.39 -0.30 1.69
CA GLN A 80 7.69 0.25 2.09
C GLN A 80 7.71 0.63 3.57
N TYR A 81 6.62 1.20 4.09
CA TYR A 81 6.47 1.50 5.51
C TYR A 81 6.53 0.24 6.37
N LEU A 82 5.79 -0.82 6.02
CA LEU A 82 5.84 -2.10 6.75
C LEU A 82 7.22 -2.78 6.69
N MET A 83 7.97 -2.56 5.61
CA MET A 83 9.34 -3.06 5.45
C MET A 83 10.39 -2.19 6.16
N GLY A 84 10.01 -1.05 6.75
CA GLY A 84 10.94 -0.14 7.41
C GLY A 84 11.79 0.71 6.46
N ASN A 85 11.40 0.81 5.19
CA ASN A 85 12.12 1.60 4.18
C ASN A 85 11.65 3.06 4.10
N GLN A 86 10.58 3.42 4.81
CA GLN A 86 10.01 4.76 4.88
C GLN A 86 9.60 5.09 6.32
N THR A 87 9.84 6.33 6.75
CA THR A 87 9.49 6.88 8.07
C THR A 87 8.32 7.85 7.98
#